data_AF-A0A328ZM96-F1
#
_entry.id   AF-A0A328ZM96-F1
#
_cell.length_a   1.000
_cell.length_b   1.000
_cell.length_c   1.000
_cell.angle_alpha   90.00
_cell.angle_beta   90.00
_cell.angle_gamma   90.00
#
_symmetry.space_group_name_H-M   'P 1'
#
loop_
_entity.id
_entity.type
_entity.pdbx_description
1 polymer ?
#
loop_
_entity_poly.entity_id
_entity_poly.type
_entity_poly.pdbx_seq_one_letter_code
_entity_poly.pdbx_strand_id
1 'polypeptide(L)'
;MPEHRIPTEHSGTDDGMRLSRRVAELQGCSRREAEWLIEGGWVQVDGLAAELPGTRVRPDQAVAVAPGARAQEVPPVTLLLHKPAGWAAGLDQGPAGDHRQGRGQGAPDAIALLEPGTRHAGDSPPVRVLQRHFRQLECFTPLADGASGLVVYTQDRRMARRLAEDIETLEQECLATVEGTIAEGGLARLCHGLEFNGRPLPPAKVSWQSETRLRFALKGIRPGQIPAMCEAVGLRVTALRRLRIGRVALAKLPEGQWRYLLPWERF
;
A
#
# COMPACT_ATOMS: atom_id res chain seq x y z
N MET A 1 -39.85 11.68 55.30
CA MET A 1 -40.54 11.70 53.98
C MET A 1 -41.01 13.12 53.75
N PRO A 2 -40.66 13.80 52.64
CA PRO A 2 -40.76 13.26 51.29
C PRO A 2 -39.52 13.41 50.38
N GLU A 3 -39.36 12.37 49.57
CA GLU A 3 -39.08 12.34 48.12
C GLU A 3 -37.80 12.96 47.56
N HIS A 4 -36.81 12.07 47.48
CA HIS A 4 -35.72 12.04 46.53
C HIS A 4 -36.25 12.10 45.08
N ARG A 5 -36.04 13.22 44.38
CA ARG A 5 -36.13 13.24 42.91
C ARG A 5 -34.78 12.84 42.34
N ILE A 6 -34.70 11.59 41.89
CA ILE A 6 -33.64 11.13 40.99
C ILE A 6 -33.83 11.89 39.66
N PRO A 7 -32.82 12.60 39.14
CA PRO A 7 -32.87 13.09 37.77
C PRO A 7 -32.85 11.89 36.84
N THR A 8 -33.94 11.68 36.11
CA THR A 8 -34.08 10.67 35.07
C THR A 8 -33.00 10.90 34.01
N GLU A 9 -32.12 9.91 33.87
CA GLU A 9 -31.20 9.79 32.74
C GLU A 9 -31.98 9.91 31.44
N HIS A 10 -31.71 10.95 30.66
CA HIS A 10 -32.21 11.03 29.29
C HIS A 10 -31.34 10.09 28.45
N SER A 11 -31.84 8.87 28.25
CA SER A 11 -31.40 7.93 27.23
C SER A 11 -31.69 8.53 25.84
N GLY A 12 -30.75 9.30 25.30
CA GLY A 12 -30.80 9.79 23.92
C GLY A 12 -30.54 8.64 22.96
N THR A 13 -31.59 8.16 22.31
CA THR A 13 -31.54 7.18 21.22
C THR A 13 -30.59 7.62 20.12
N ASP A 14 -29.70 6.71 19.73
CA ASP A 14 -28.88 6.71 18.51
C ASP A 14 -29.78 6.62 17.26
N ASP A 15 -30.56 7.68 17.01
CA ASP A 15 -31.49 7.81 15.88
C ASP A 15 -30.87 8.63 14.73
N GLY A 16 -29.60 8.34 14.44
CA GLY A 16 -28.89 8.93 13.30
C GLY A 16 -29.19 8.19 12.00
N MET A 17 -29.59 8.91 10.96
CA MET A 17 -29.72 8.38 9.61
C MET A 17 -28.34 8.25 8.95
N ARG A 18 -28.15 7.28 8.05
CA ARG A 18 -26.94 7.23 7.20
C ARG A 18 -26.81 8.48 6.34
N LEU A 19 -25.62 9.06 6.28
CA LEU A 19 -25.29 10.24 5.49
C LEU A 19 -25.66 10.06 4.01
N SER A 20 -25.42 8.88 3.43
CA SER A 20 -25.82 8.59 2.04
C SER A 20 -27.33 8.74 1.80
N ARG A 21 -28.17 8.33 2.76
CA ARG A 21 -29.62 8.51 2.66
C ARG A 21 -29.99 9.99 2.81
N ARG A 22 -29.38 10.69 3.78
CA ARG A 22 -29.62 12.13 4.00
C ARG A 22 -29.25 12.97 2.79
N VAL A 23 -28.10 12.69 2.16
CA VAL A 23 -27.63 13.40 0.96
C VAL A 23 -28.52 13.08 -0.25
N ALA A 24 -28.95 11.83 -0.42
CA ALA A 24 -29.87 11.44 -1.50
C ALA A 24 -31.20 12.21 -1.40
N GLU A 25 -31.78 12.32 -0.20
CA GLU A 25 -33.00 13.10 0.06
C GLU A 25 -32.78 14.60 -0.23
N LEU A 26 -31.66 15.18 0.20
CA LEU A 26 -31.35 16.61 0.01
C LEU A 26 -31.06 16.99 -1.44
N GLN A 27 -30.41 16.12 -2.21
CA GLN A 27 -30.02 16.39 -3.60
C GLN A 27 -31.02 15.85 -4.62
N GLY A 28 -32.04 15.10 -4.19
CA GLY A 28 -33.01 14.45 -5.08
C GLY A 28 -32.37 13.42 -6.01
N CYS A 29 -31.31 12.74 -5.56
CA CYS A 29 -30.53 11.78 -6.35
C CYS A 29 -30.62 10.37 -5.78
N SER A 30 -30.07 9.39 -6.51
CA SER A 30 -29.99 8.01 -6.02
C SER A 30 -29.03 7.88 -4.84
N ARG A 31 -29.20 6.83 -4.01
CA ARG A 31 -28.26 6.52 -2.92
C ARG A 31 -26.82 6.33 -3.42
N ARG A 32 -26.64 5.79 -4.64
CA ARG A 32 -25.33 5.56 -5.25
C ARG A 32 -24.67 6.88 -5.66
N GLU A 33 -25.43 7.82 -6.23
CA GLU A 33 -24.93 9.15 -6.54
C GLU A 33 -24.57 9.92 -5.26
N ALA A 34 -25.38 9.79 -4.21
CA ALA A 34 -25.05 10.34 -2.90
C ALA A 34 -23.75 9.75 -2.32
N GLU A 35 -23.54 8.44 -2.43
CA GLU A 35 -22.27 7.80 -2.06
C GLU A 35 -21.10 8.38 -2.86
N TRP A 36 -21.23 8.59 -4.17
CA TRP A 36 -20.19 9.22 -4.99
C TRP A 36 -19.88 10.65 -4.58
N LEU A 37 -20.91 11.45 -4.26
CA LEU A 37 -20.71 12.81 -3.75
C LEU A 37 -19.94 12.80 -2.42
N ILE A 38 -20.30 11.89 -1.52
CA ILE A 38 -19.65 11.75 -0.21
C ILE A 38 -18.20 11.28 -0.39
N GLU A 39 -17.97 10.16 -1.08
CA GLU A 39 -16.62 9.61 -1.31
C GLU A 39 -15.72 10.55 -2.10
N GLY A 40 -16.30 11.39 -2.97
CA GLY A 40 -15.61 12.46 -3.71
C GLY A 40 -15.26 13.68 -2.85
N GLY A 41 -15.62 13.69 -1.57
CA GLY A 41 -15.37 14.77 -0.63
C GLY A 41 -16.17 16.04 -0.91
N TRP A 42 -17.35 15.93 -1.52
CA TRP A 42 -18.21 17.08 -1.80
C TRP A 42 -19.18 17.41 -0.67
N VAL A 43 -19.24 16.59 0.37
CA VAL A 43 -20.22 16.69 1.45
C VAL A 43 -19.56 17.14 2.74
N GLN A 44 -20.22 18.05 3.45
CA GLN A 44 -19.86 18.49 4.80
C GLN A 44 -21.00 18.20 5.78
N VAL A 45 -20.66 17.86 7.01
CA VAL A 45 -21.57 17.74 8.16
C VAL A 45 -21.08 18.70 9.24
N ASP A 46 -21.92 19.65 9.63
CA ASP A 46 -21.59 20.73 10.58
C ASP A 46 -20.31 21.50 10.18
N GLY A 47 -20.12 21.70 8.86
CA GLY A 47 -18.96 22.39 8.29
C GLY A 47 -17.69 21.53 8.15
N LEU A 48 -17.69 20.28 8.63
CA LEU A 48 -16.56 19.35 8.51
C LEU A 48 -16.75 18.42 7.31
N ALA A 49 -15.70 18.21 6.51
CA ALA A 49 -15.74 17.30 5.37
C ALA A 49 -16.07 15.88 5.82
N ALA A 50 -17.04 15.25 5.15
CA ALA A 50 -17.47 13.89 5.41
C ALA A 50 -17.32 13.04 4.14
N GLU A 51 -16.45 12.04 4.22
CA GLU A 51 -16.07 11.19 3.08
C GLU A 51 -16.52 9.72 3.23
N LEU A 52 -17.25 9.42 4.31
CA LEU A 52 -17.72 8.08 4.63
C LEU A 52 -19.25 8.02 4.49
N PRO A 53 -19.78 7.32 3.47
CA PRO A 53 -21.24 7.29 3.25
C PRO A 53 -22.05 6.65 4.37
N GLY A 54 -21.41 5.76 5.14
CA GLY A 54 -22.01 5.09 6.29
C GLY A 54 -22.06 5.93 7.58
N THR A 55 -21.51 7.14 7.58
CA THR A 55 -21.55 8.05 8.75
C THR A 55 -22.99 8.25 9.19
N ARG A 56 -23.26 8.11 10.49
CA ARG A 56 -24.58 8.44 11.05
C ARG A 56 -24.65 9.94 11.29
N VAL A 57 -25.71 10.56 10.80
CA VAL A 57 -26.01 11.98 10.99
C VAL A 57 -27.37 12.14 11.65
N ARG A 58 -27.43 12.98 12.67
CA ARG A 58 -28.68 13.30 13.36
C ARG A 58 -29.49 14.32 12.56
N PRO A 59 -30.82 14.40 12.79
CA PRO A 59 -31.67 15.36 12.08
C PRO A 59 -31.28 16.84 12.28
N ASP A 60 -30.68 17.18 13.43
CA ASP A 60 -30.23 18.53 13.78
C ASP A 60 -28.91 18.95 13.11
N GLN A 61 -28.14 18.00 12.57
CA GLN A 61 -26.86 18.31 11.95
C GLN A 61 -27.03 18.92 10.55
N ALA A 62 -26.23 19.95 10.26
CA ALA A 62 -26.23 20.64 8.99
C ALA A 62 -25.44 19.84 7.95
N VAL A 63 -26.14 19.28 6.96
CA VAL A 63 -25.50 18.58 5.83
C VAL A 63 -25.50 19.50 4.60
N ALA A 64 -24.32 19.82 4.10
CA ALA A 64 -24.14 20.66 2.93
C ALA A 64 -23.41 19.90 1.82
N VAL A 65 -23.82 20.11 0.57
CA VAL A 65 -23.12 19.63 -0.63
C VAL A 65 -22.52 20.84 -1.33
N ALA A 66 -21.22 20.78 -1.61
CA ALA A 66 -20.50 21.90 -2.21
C ALA A 66 -21.04 22.23 -3.62
N PRO A 67 -21.07 23.52 -4.00
CA PRO A 67 -21.54 23.94 -5.32
C PRO A 67 -20.65 23.36 -6.43
N GLY A 68 -21.29 22.92 -7.53
CA GLY A 68 -20.58 22.29 -8.65
C GLY A 68 -20.16 20.84 -8.40
N ALA A 69 -20.61 20.23 -7.30
CA ALA A 69 -20.34 18.82 -7.02
C ALA A 69 -20.83 17.92 -8.15
N ARG A 70 -20.02 16.91 -8.48
CA ARG A 70 -20.32 15.93 -9.52
C ARG A 70 -20.42 14.56 -8.89
N ALA A 71 -21.59 13.92 -9.02
CA ALA A 71 -21.80 12.55 -8.60
C ALA A 71 -21.11 11.60 -9.61
N GLN A 72 -19.80 11.43 -9.45
CA GLN A 72 -18.99 10.55 -10.27
C GLN A 72 -18.20 9.61 -9.37
N GLU A 73 -18.04 8.38 -9.83
CA GLU A 73 -17.23 7.40 -9.11
C GLU A 73 -15.78 7.89 -8.99
N VAL A 74 -15.24 7.83 -7.77
CA VAL A 74 -13.83 8.07 -7.52
C VAL A 74 -13.05 6.91 -8.14
N PRO A 75 -12.20 7.15 -9.15
CA PRO A 75 -11.47 6.08 -9.80
C PRO A 75 -10.57 5.32 -8.79
N PRO A 76 -10.43 3.99 -8.92
CA PRO A 76 -9.53 3.25 -8.06
C PRO A 76 -8.08 3.70 -8.29
N VAL A 77 -7.27 3.60 -7.23
CA VAL A 77 -5.89 4.07 -7.26
C VAL A 77 -4.90 2.93 -7.10
N THR A 78 -3.69 3.15 -7.62
CA THR A 78 -2.49 2.36 -7.31
C THR A 78 -1.51 3.27 -6.59
N LEU A 79 -1.04 2.84 -5.42
CA LEU A 79 -0.12 3.56 -4.56
C LEU A 79 1.24 2.85 -4.55
N LEU A 80 2.30 3.63 -4.66
CA LEU A 80 3.68 3.19 -4.56
C LEU A 80 4.24 3.67 -3.23
N LEU A 81 4.67 2.73 -2.40
CA LEU A 81 5.23 2.96 -1.07
C LEU A 81 6.73 2.68 -1.09
N HIS A 82 7.53 3.55 -0.48
CA HIS A 82 8.87 3.17 -0.05
C HIS A 82 8.78 2.56 1.34
N LYS A 83 8.62 1.23 1.39
CA LYS A 83 8.51 0.49 2.65
C LYS A 83 9.84 0.60 3.43
N PRO A 84 9.85 1.03 4.70
CA PRO A 84 11.03 0.93 5.55
C PRO A 84 11.37 -0.53 5.88
N ALA A 85 12.62 -0.80 6.27
CA ALA A 85 12.98 -2.08 6.87
C ALA A 85 12.30 -2.23 8.25
N GLY A 86 11.94 -3.46 8.62
CA GLY A 86 11.22 -3.77 9.86
C GLY A 86 9.68 -3.68 9.77
N TRP A 87 9.13 -3.38 8.58
CA TRP A 87 7.68 -3.34 8.34
C TRP A 87 7.22 -4.53 7.51
N ALA A 88 6.07 -5.11 7.87
CA ALA A 88 5.48 -6.22 7.12
C ALA A 88 4.77 -5.72 5.85
N ALA A 89 4.92 -6.42 4.73
CA ALA A 89 4.21 -6.09 3.49
C ALA A 89 3.84 -7.32 2.67
N GLY A 90 2.59 -7.78 2.85
CA GLY A 90 1.95 -8.78 1.99
C GLY A 90 2.47 -10.21 2.08
N LEU A 91 3.46 -10.50 2.93
CA LEU A 91 3.98 -11.86 3.15
C LEU A 91 3.15 -12.65 4.17
N ASP A 92 2.64 -11.98 5.21
CA ASP A 92 1.82 -12.59 6.27
C ASP A 92 0.32 -12.58 5.94
N GLN A 93 -0.07 -11.97 4.82
CA GLN A 93 -1.45 -11.99 4.34
C GLN A 93 -1.63 -13.25 3.50
N GLY A 94 -2.21 -14.29 4.12
CA GLY A 94 -2.73 -15.45 3.40
C GLY A 94 -3.78 -15.05 2.35
N PRO A 95 -4.36 -16.01 1.60
CA PRO A 95 -5.40 -15.69 0.62
C PRO A 95 -6.49 -14.81 1.23
N ALA A 96 -6.87 -13.77 0.47
CA ALA A 96 -7.69 -12.64 0.92
C ALA A 96 -8.85 -13.06 1.84
N GLY A 97 -8.81 -12.62 3.09
CA GLY A 97 -9.93 -12.76 4.02
C GLY A 97 -9.59 -13.09 5.47
N ASP A 98 -8.38 -13.55 5.77
CA ASP A 98 -8.01 -13.89 7.15
C ASP A 98 -6.93 -12.96 7.70
N HIS A 99 -7.35 -11.80 8.23
CA HIS A 99 -6.49 -10.91 9.03
C HIS A 99 -6.19 -11.47 10.42
N ARG A 100 -6.56 -12.72 10.70
CA ARG A 100 -6.27 -13.39 11.96
C ARG A 100 -5.35 -14.57 11.68
N GLN A 101 -4.09 -14.40 12.09
CA GLN A 101 -3.05 -15.42 12.24
C GLN A 101 -2.05 -15.56 11.08
N GLY A 102 -1.14 -14.59 11.02
CA GLY A 102 0.27 -14.83 10.73
C GLY A 102 1.10 -14.12 11.79
N ARG A 103 1.63 -14.84 12.79
CA ARG A 103 2.60 -14.26 13.74
C ARG A 103 3.95 -14.09 13.02
N GLY A 104 4.05 -13.07 12.18
CA GLY A 104 5.30 -12.37 11.95
C GLY A 104 5.73 -11.66 13.24
N GLN A 105 7.02 -11.36 13.39
CA GLN A 105 7.64 -10.83 14.60
C GLN A 105 7.17 -9.41 14.97
N GLY A 106 5.90 -9.20 15.35
CA GLY A 106 5.40 -7.91 15.87
C GLY A 106 5.61 -6.69 14.96
N ALA A 107 6.00 -6.90 13.70
CA ALA A 107 6.30 -5.84 12.76
C ALA A 107 5.00 -5.10 12.38
N PRO A 108 4.98 -3.77 12.38
CA PRO A 108 3.81 -3.02 11.95
C PRO A 108 3.54 -3.25 10.45
N ASP A 109 2.27 -3.31 10.06
CA ASP A 109 1.89 -3.47 8.65
C ASP A 109 2.15 -2.17 7.89
N ALA A 110 2.90 -2.27 6.79
CA ALA A 110 3.25 -1.14 5.94
C ALA A 110 2.03 -0.45 5.32
N ILE A 111 0.85 -1.08 5.29
CA ILE A 111 -0.39 -0.43 4.89
C ILE A 111 -0.74 0.76 5.80
N ALA A 112 -0.31 0.76 7.07
CA ALA A 112 -0.53 1.88 7.99
C ALA A 112 0.27 3.13 7.62
N LEU A 113 1.29 3.00 6.77
CA LEU A 113 2.03 4.15 6.21
C LEU A 113 1.26 4.80 5.04
N LEU A 114 0.14 4.25 4.59
CA LEU A 114 -0.67 4.80 3.50
C LEU A 114 -1.75 5.72 4.07
N GLU A 115 -1.34 6.94 4.40
CA GLU A 115 -2.24 7.98 4.92
C GLU A 115 -1.91 9.36 4.32
N PRO A 116 -2.81 10.36 4.38
CA PRO A 116 -2.55 11.68 3.81
C PRO A 116 -1.24 12.34 4.30
N GLY A 117 -0.88 12.15 5.58
CA GLY A 117 0.28 12.80 6.21
C GLY A 117 1.64 12.30 5.73
N THR A 118 1.70 11.07 5.21
CA THR A 118 2.92 10.43 4.69
C THR A 118 3.03 10.50 3.17
N ARG A 119 2.13 11.23 2.50
CA ARG A 119 2.19 11.40 1.05
C ARG A 119 3.43 12.20 0.66
N HIS A 120 4.20 11.67 -0.28
CA HIS A 120 5.22 12.43 -0.96
C HIS A 120 4.57 13.40 -1.96
N ALA A 121 4.75 14.70 -1.74
CA ALA A 121 4.25 15.72 -2.66
C ALA A 121 4.90 15.60 -4.04
N GLY A 122 6.24 15.47 -4.08
CA GLY A 122 7.05 15.23 -5.28
C GLY A 122 6.63 16.04 -6.52
N ASP A 123 6.97 15.51 -7.71
CA ASP A 123 6.54 16.05 -9.01
C ASP A 123 5.16 15.49 -9.44
N SER A 124 4.34 15.04 -8.49
CA SER A 124 3.03 14.44 -8.82
C SER A 124 2.03 15.53 -9.20
N PRO A 125 1.14 15.28 -10.18
CA PRO A 125 0.02 16.17 -10.44
C PRO A 125 -0.77 16.44 -9.15
N PRO A 126 -1.41 17.62 -9.02
CA PRO A 126 -2.30 17.90 -7.91
C PRO A 126 -3.49 16.94 -7.96
N VAL A 127 -3.39 15.86 -7.20
CA VAL A 127 -4.48 14.90 -6.97
C VAL A 127 -5.06 15.22 -5.60
N ARG A 128 -6.38 15.45 -5.55
CA ARG A 128 -7.11 15.55 -4.28
C ARG A 128 -7.01 14.21 -3.56
N VAL A 129 -6.44 14.20 -2.37
CA VAL A 129 -6.40 12.99 -1.54
C VAL A 129 -7.78 12.80 -0.92
N LEU A 130 -8.35 11.62 -1.07
CA LEU A 130 -9.65 11.22 -0.54
C LEU A 130 -9.46 9.99 0.34
N GLN A 131 -10.23 9.85 1.42
CA GLN A 131 -10.27 8.68 2.30
C GLN A 131 -10.55 7.40 1.50
N ARG A 132 -11.34 7.49 0.43
CA ARG A 132 -11.61 6.38 -0.49
C ARG A 132 -10.33 5.77 -1.09
N HIS A 133 -9.25 6.54 -1.25
CA HIS A 133 -7.96 6.08 -1.79
C HIS A 133 -7.18 5.14 -0.85
N PHE A 134 -7.57 5.04 0.42
CA PHE A 134 -6.89 4.20 1.41
C PHE A 134 -7.70 2.97 1.84
N ARG A 135 -8.89 2.77 1.27
CA ARG A 135 -9.77 1.64 1.60
C ARG A 135 -9.55 0.48 0.64
N GLN A 136 -9.61 -0.77 1.11
CA GLN A 136 -9.50 -1.95 0.22
C GLN A 136 -8.23 -1.96 -0.64
N LEU A 137 -7.12 -1.46 -0.09
CA LEU A 137 -5.81 -1.55 -0.73
C LEU A 137 -5.25 -2.95 -0.49
N GLU A 138 -4.83 -3.61 -1.56
CA GLU A 138 -4.18 -4.93 -1.50
C GLU A 138 -2.74 -4.84 -2.02
N CYS A 139 -1.83 -5.58 -1.38
CA CYS A 139 -0.41 -5.65 -1.78
C CYS A 139 -0.19 -6.79 -2.78
N PHE A 140 0.35 -6.48 -3.95
CA PHE A 140 0.66 -7.47 -5.00
C PHE A 140 2.15 -7.68 -5.22
N THR A 141 2.99 -6.98 -4.46
CA THR A 141 4.45 -7.01 -4.62
C THR A 141 5.09 -7.18 -3.25
N PRO A 142 4.88 -8.34 -2.59
CA PRO A 142 5.36 -8.55 -1.24
C PRO A 142 6.89 -8.36 -1.15
N LEU A 143 7.35 -7.99 0.04
CA LEU A 143 8.75 -7.74 0.33
C LEU A 143 9.05 -8.17 1.76
N ALA A 144 10.19 -8.83 1.96
CA ALA A 144 10.63 -9.29 3.27
C ALA A 144 10.68 -8.14 4.29
N ASP A 145 10.31 -8.43 5.54
CA ASP A 145 10.17 -7.42 6.60
C ASP A 145 11.46 -6.62 6.78
N GLY A 146 12.61 -7.30 6.86
CA GLY A 146 13.94 -6.69 6.98
C GLY A 146 14.45 -5.97 5.72
N ALA A 147 13.77 -6.08 4.58
CA ALA A 147 14.11 -5.36 3.36
C ALA A 147 13.36 -4.04 3.25
N SER A 148 13.93 -3.02 2.62
CA SER A 148 13.26 -1.75 2.34
C SER A 148 13.01 -1.55 0.83
N GLY A 149 12.27 -0.52 0.46
CA GLY A 149 12.11 -0.10 -0.93
C GLY A 149 10.70 -0.27 -1.48
N LEU A 150 10.60 -0.34 -2.81
CA LEU A 150 9.35 -0.17 -3.54
C LEU A 150 8.35 -1.29 -3.25
N VAL A 151 7.15 -0.95 -2.80
CA VAL A 151 5.98 -1.84 -2.67
C VAL A 151 4.77 -1.18 -3.32
N VAL A 152 3.92 -1.99 -3.92
CA VAL A 152 2.75 -1.58 -4.70
C VAL A 152 1.47 -2.07 -4.02
N TYR A 153 0.59 -1.12 -3.72
CA TYR A 153 -0.76 -1.37 -3.24
C TYR A 153 -1.77 -0.88 -4.27
N THR A 154 -2.85 -1.62 -4.53
CA THR A 154 -3.86 -1.17 -5.49
C THR A 154 -5.27 -1.56 -5.07
N GLN A 155 -6.23 -0.72 -5.47
CA GLN A 155 -7.66 -1.01 -5.47
C GLN A 155 -8.16 -1.36 -6.89
N ASP A 156 -7.33 -1.10 -7.91
CA ASP A 156 -7.71 -1.31 -9.30
C ASP A 156 -7.58 -2.79 -9.65
N ARG A 157 -8.72 -3.45 -9.84
CA ARG A 157 -8.80 -4.86 -10.22
C ARG A 157 -8.08 -5.19 -11.53
N ARG A 158 -7.94 -4.24 -12.45
CA ARG A 158 -7.18 -4.43 -13.70
C ARG A 158 -5.68 -4.47 -13.39
N MET A 159 -5.20 -3.56 -12.54
CA MET A 159 -3.82 -3.54 -12.08
C MET A 159 -3.49 -4.77 -11.22
N ALA A 160 -4.38 -5.13 -10.29
CA ALA A 160 -4.27 -6.32 -9.45
C ALA A 160 -4.05 -7.59 -10.26
N ARG A 161 -4.93 -7.85 -11.25
CA ARG A 161 -4.81 -9.01 -12.14
C ARG A 161 -3.51 -8.99 -12.92
N ARG A 162 -3.17 -7.84 -13.51
CA ARG A 162 -1.92 -7.69 -14.27
C ARG A 162 -0.69 -7.97 -13.41
N LEU A 163 -0.63 -7.43 -12.19
CA LEU A 163 0.48 -7.72 -11.28
C LEU A 163 0.50 -9.20 -10.88
N ALA A 164 -0.63 -9.79 -10.54
CA ALA A 164 -0.70 -11.21 -10.19
C ALA A 164 -0.22 -12.14 -11.33
N GLU A 165 -0.56 -11.81 -12.57
CA GLU A 165 -0.14 -12.57 -13.76
C GLU A 165 1.33 -12.31 -14.14
N ASP A 166 1.76 -11.05 -14.13
CA ASP A 166 3.06 -10.65 -14.70
C ASP A 166 4.20 -10.69 -13.67
N ILE A 167 3.94 -10.62 -12.36
CA ILE A 167 4.99 -10.34 -11.35
C ILE A 167 6.16 -11.33 -11.38
N GLU A 168 5.91 -12.58 -11.76
CA GLU A 168 6.95 -13.60 -11.89
C GLU A 168 7.87 -13.35 -13.10
N THR A 169 7.39 -12.66 -14.12
CA THR A 169 8.12 -12.33 -15.34
C THR A 169 8.70 -10.91 -15.34
N LEU A 170 8.18 -10.03 -14.49
CA LEU A 170 8.68 -8.68 -14.30
C LEU A 170 10.08 -8.71 -13.68
N GLU A 171 11.02 -8.05 -14.36
CA GLU A 171 12.34 -7.84 -13.82
C GLU A 171 12.26 -6.85 -12.65
N GLN A 172 12.79 -7.26 -11.51
CA GLN A 172 12.92 -6.45 -10.31
C GLN A 172 14.39 -6.15 -10.06
N GLU A 173 14.68 -4.91 -9.67
CA GLU A 173 16.02 -4.52 -9.29
C GLU A 173 16.13 -4.34 -7.78
N CYS A 174 17.12 -5.00 -7.20
CA CYS A 174 17.43 -4.92 -5.78
C CYS A 174 18.89 -4.51 -5.60
N LEU A 175 19.14 -3.70 -4.57
CA LEU A 175 20.46 -3.33 -4.11
C LEU A 175 20.70 -4.03 -2.77
N ALA A 176 21.65 -4.96 -2.74
CA ALA A 176 22.08 -5.64 -1.53
C ALA A 176 23.36 -4.98 -1.01
N THR A 177 23.36 -4.54 0.24
CA THR A 177 24.58 -4.21 0.98
C THR A 177 25.10 -5.47 1.63
N VAL A 178 26.38 -5.75 1.44
CA VAL A 178 27.00 -7.01 1.83
C VAL A 178 28.29 -6.79 2.62
N GLU A 179 28.61 -7.78 3.44
CA GLU A 179 29.88 -7.93 4.13
C GLU A 179 30.52 -9.29 3.81
N GLY A 180 31.83 -9.39 4.00
CA GLY A 180 32.61 -10.59 3.75
C GLY A 180 33.42 -10.50 2.45
N THR A 181 34.07 -11.61 2.11
CA THR A 181 34.91 -11.72 0.92
C THR A 181 34.25 -12.67 -0.04
N ILE A 182 33.97 -12.20 -1.26
CA ILE A 182 33.38 -13.05 -2.28
C ILE A 182 34.37 -14.15 -2.67
N ALA A 183 33.88 -15.39 -2.75
CA ALA A 183 34.67 -16.52 -3.22
C ALA A 183 35.16 -16.30 -4.67
N GLU A 184 36.25 -16.97 -5.04
CA GLU A 184 36.73 -16.96 -6.42
C GLU A 184 35.63 -17.42 -7.39
N GLY A 185 35.43 -16.67 -8.48
CA GLY A 185 34.33 -16.91 -9.41
C GLY A 185 32.92 -16.65 -8.84
N GLY A 186 32.80 -16.13 -7.61
CA GLY A 186 31.53 -15.94 -6.92
C GLY A 186 30.57 -15.00 -7.67
N LEU A 187 31.08 -13.95 -8.31
CA LEU A 187 30.21 -13.06 -9.10
C LEU A 187 29.62 -13.78 -10.33
N ALA A 188 30.39 -14.65 -10.99
CA ALA A 188 29.88 -15.47 -12.08
C ALA A 188 28.81 -16.46 -11.58
N ARG A 189 29.03 -17.05 -10.39
CA ARG A 189 28.03 -17.92 -9.74
C ARG A 189 26.73 -17.16 -9.40
N LEU A 190 26.83 -15.93 -8.89
CA LEU A 190 25.65 -15.09 -8.65
C LEU A 190 24.84 -14.83 -9.93
N CYS A 191 25.50 -14.74 -11.08
CA CYS A 191 24.84 -14.59 -12.38
C CYS A 191 24.26 -15.92 -12.90
N HIS A 192 24.88 -17.06 -12.61
CA HIS A 192 24.41 -18.37 -13.10
C HIS A 192 24.98 -19.55 -12.29
N GLY A 193 24.19 -20.62 -12.16
CA GLY A 193 24.65 -21.88 -11.56
C GLY A 193 24.46 -22.01 -10.05
N LEU A 194 23.57 -21.20 -9.46
CA LEU A 194 23.11 -21.37 -8.08
C LEU A 194 21.74 -22.04 -8.02
N GLU A 195 21.43 -22.60 -6.86
CA GLU A 195 20.13 -23.19 -6.53
C GLU A 195 19.52 -22.48 -5.33
N PHE A 196 18.20 -22.47 -5.24
CA PHE A 196 17.44 -21.97 -4.10
C PHE A 196 16.31 -22.94 -3.77
N ASN A 197 16.23 -23.40 -2.52
CA ASN A 197 15.29 -24.42 -2.06
C ASN A 197 15.28 -25.68 -2.96
N GLY A 198 16.48 -26.15 -3.35
CA GLY A 198 16.66 -27.35 -4.17
C GLY A 198 16.23 -27.19 -5.64
N ARG A 199 16.01 -25.96 -6.12
CA ARG A 199 15.69 -25.67 -7.53
C ARG A 199 16.75 -24.78 -8.16
N PRO A 200 17.19 -25.07 -9.40
CA PRO A 200 18.15 -24.22 -10.10
C PRO A 200 17.55 -22.84 -10.38
N LEU A 201 18.36 -21.81 -10.16
CA LEU A 201 17.98 -20.43 -10.44
C LEU A 201 18.20 -20.09 -11.93
N PRO A 202 17.26 -19.36 -12.56
CA PRO A 202 17.49 -18.85 -13.90
C PRO A 202 18.67 -17.86 -13.91
N PRO A 203 19.32 -17.65 -15.06
CA PRO A 203 20.36 -16.64 -15.19
C PRO A 203 19.88 -15.26 -14.74
N ALA A 204 20.75 -14.56 -14.02
CA ALA A 204 20.52 -13.26 -13.43
C ALA A 204 21.60 -12.27 -13.87
N LYS A 205 21.30 -10.97 -13.80
CA LYS A 205 22.33 -9.93 -13.90
C LYS A 205 22.68 -9.47 -12.51
N VAL A 206 23.92 -9.73 -12.10
CA VAL A 206 24.46 -9.30 -10.82
C VAL A 206 25.77 -8.54 -11.05
N SER A 207 25.89 -7.35 -10.47
CA SER A 207 27.08 -6.53 -10.62
C SER A 207 27.39 -5.72 -9.37
N TRP A 208 28.67 -5.47 -9.13
CA TRP A 208 29.12 -4.52 -8.11
C TRP A 208 28.72 -3.10 -8.51
N GLN A 209 28.19 -2.36 -7.54
CA GLN A 209 27.96 -0.91 -7.63
C GLN A 209 28.96 -0.12 -6.78
N SER A 210 29.53 -0.78 -5.78
CA SER A 210 30.62 -0.33 -4.91
C SER A 210 31.22 -1.55 -4.22
N GLU A 211 32.28 -1.37 -3.44
CA GLU A 211 32.95 -2.46 -2.70
C GLU A 211 32.01 -3.28 -1.80
N THR A 212 30.94 -2.68 -1.27
CA THR A 212 30.00 -3.32 -0.34
C THR A 212 28.58 -3.42 -0.88
N ARG A 213 28.35 -3.16 -2.18
CA ARG A 213 26.99 -3.16 -2.75
C ARG A 213 26.91 -3.89 -4.07
N LEU A 214 25.99 -4.86 -4.13
CA LEU A 214 25.64 -5.61 -5.34
C LEU A 214 24.26 -5.18 -5.84
N ARG A 215 24.15 -4.94 -7.14
CA ARG A 215 22.86 -4.78 -7.83
C ARG A 215 22.46 -6.11 -8.44
N PHE A 216 21.25 -6.54 -8.11
CA PHE A 216 20.58 -7.70 -8.67
C PHE A 216 19.48 -7.23 -9.61
N ALA A 217 19.42 -7.77 -10.81
CA ALA A 217 18.23 -7.72 -11.67
C ALA A 217 17.75 -9.16 -11.92
N LEU A 218 16.59 -9.47 -11.35
CA LEU A 218 16.04 -10.82 -11.24
C LEU A 218 14.55 -10.82 -11.58
N LYS A 219 14.04 -11.97 -12.03
CA LYS A 219 12.61 -12.22 -12.24
C LYS A 219 12.13 -13.26 -11.22
N GLY A 220 10.86 -13.17 -10.80
CA GLY A 220 10.27 -14.17 -9.89
C GLY A 220 10.98 -14.31 -8.54
N ILE A 221 11.50 -13.20 -7.99
CA ILE A 221 12.27 -13.22 -6.74
C ILE A 221 11.41 -13.78 -5.61
N ARG A 222 11.91 -14.84 -4.96
CA ARG A 222 11.30 -15.41 -3.75
C ARG A 222 11.89 -14.76 -2.48
N PRO A 223 11.12 -14.65 -1.40
CA PRO A 223 11.64 -14.19 -0.11
C PRO A 223 12.85 -15.03 0.32
N GLY A 224 13.92 -14.36 0.79
CA GLY A 224 15.17 -15.03 1.19
C GLY A 224 16.10 -15.44 0.04
N GLN A 225 15.68 -15.36 -1.22
CA GLN A 225 16.49 -15.78 -2.37
C GLN A 225 17.81 -15.01 -2.50
N ILE A 226 17.78 -13.67 -2.49
CA ILE A 226 19.00 -12.84 -2.61
C ILE A 226 19.97 -13.08 -1.43
N PRO A 227 19.53 -13.09 -0.16
CA PRO A 227 20.38 -13.48 0.96
C PRO A 227 21.06 -14.84 0.77
N ALA A 228 20.31 -15.88 0.38
CA ALA A 228 20.87 -17.21 0.14
C ALA A 228 21.86 -17.25 -1.02
N MET A 229 21.61 -16.50 -2.10
CA MET A 229 22.56 -16.38 -3.21
C MET A 229 23.89 -15.77 -2.76
N CYS A 230 23.85 -14.70 -1.95
CA CYS A 230 25.04 -14.07 -1.39
C CYS A 230 25.80 -15.03 -0.45
N GLU A 231 25.08 -15.74 0.43
CA GLU A 231 25.69 -16.68 1.37
C GLU A 231 26.43 -17.81 0.65
N ALA A 232 25.86 -18.33 -0.44
CA ALA A 232 26.48 -19.37 -1.26
C ALA A 232 27.81 -18.97 -1.93
N VAL A 233 28.15 -17.68 -1.94
CA VAL A 233 29.41 -17.14 -2.47
C VAL A 233 30.26 -16.44 -1.40
N GLY A 234 29.97 -16.65 -0.12
CA GLY A 234 30.76 -16.14 1.01
C GLY A 234 30.40 -14.72 1.46
N LEU A 235 29.26 -14.19 1.04
CA LEU A 235 28.80 -12.84 1.38
C LEU A 235 27.59 -12.89 2.33
N ARG A 236 27.54 -11.96 3.28
CA ARG A 236 26.40 -11.78 4.19
C ARG A 236 25.67 -10.50 3.83
N VAL A 237 24.37 -10.58 3.53
CA VAL A 237 23.53 -9.40 3.28
C VAL A 237 23.20 -8.71 4.60
N THR A 238 23.53 -7.42 4.71
CA THR A 238 23.21 -6.58 5.88
C THR A 238 22.05 -5.62 5.63
N ALA A 239 21.79 -5.27 4.37
CA ALA A 239 20.60 -4.52 3.97
C ALA A 239 20.18 -4.91 2.56
N LEU A 240 18.87 -4.97 2.33
CA LEU A 240 18.30 -5.24 1.00
C LEU A 240 17.29 -4.14 0.67
N ARG A 241 17.44 -3.51 -0.50
CA ARG A 241 16.51 -2.47 -0.98
C ARG A 241 16.00 -2.78 -2.38
N ARG A 242 14.68 -2.89 -2.57
CA ARG A 242 14.07 -3.00 -3.91
C ARG A 242 13.94 -1.61 -4.54
N LEU A 243 14.62 -1.40 -5.67
CA LEU A 243 14.69 -0.12 -6.38
C LEU A 243 13.67 -0.02 -7.52
N ARG A 244 13.28 -1.12 -8.15
CA ARG A 244 12.42 -1.12 -9.35
C ARG A 244 11.63 -2.42 -9.46
N ILE A 245 10.40 -2.33 -9.99
CA ILE A 245 9.59 -3.46 -10.44
C ILE A 245 9.12 -3.14 -11.86
N GLY A 246 9.48 -3.98 -12.84
CA GLY A 246 9.17 -3.68 -14.24
C GLY A 246 9.73 -2.31 -14.62
N ARG A 247 8.97 -1.43 -15.24
CA ARG A 247 9.46 -0.06 -15.56
C ARG A 247 9.24 0.96 -14.43
N VAL A 248 8.62 0.58 -13.32
CA VAL A 248 8.30 1.48 -12.20
C VAL A 248 9.45 1.49 -11.19
N ALA A 249 10.07 2.65 -11.02
CA ALA A 249 11.20 2.85 -10.11
C ALA A 249 10.77 3.54 -8.80
N LEU A 250 11.49 3.23 -7.73
CA LEU A 250 11.43 3.91 -6.44
C LEU A 250 11.80 5.40 -6.57
N ALA A 251 12.73 5.70 -7.47
CA ALA A 251 13.19 7.05 -7.80
C ALA A 251 13.56 7.86 -6.54
N LYS A 252 13.01 9.07 -6.39
CA LYS A 252 13.26 9.99 -5.27
C LYS A 252 12.28 9.82 -4.10
N LEU A 253 11.45 8.76 -4.10
CA LEU A 253 10.45 8.55 -3.06
C LEU A 253 11.16 8.32 -1.70
N PRO A 254 10.98 9.19 -0.70
CA PRO A 254 11.60 9.00 0.61
C PRO A 254 11.04 7.79 1.35
N GLU A 255 11.85 7.20 2.22
CA GLU A 255 11.43 6.06 3.04
C GLU A 255 10.26 6.42 3.95
N GLY A 256 9.28 5.51 4.06
CA GLY A 256 8.04 5.72 4.81
C GLY A 256 6.99 6.55 4.06
N GLN A 257 7.33 7.12 2.90
CA GLN A 257 6.40 7.91 2.11
C GLN A 257 5.84 7.13 0.92
N TRP A 258 4.68 7.57 0.44
CA TRP A 258 4.01 6.99 -0.72
C TRP A 258 3.62 8.05 -1.76
N ARG A 259 3.37 7.60 -2.99
CA ARG A 259 2.82 8.43 -4.07
C ARG A 259 1.84 7.65 -4.93
N TYR A 260 1.02 8.35 -5.71
CA TYR A 260 0.22 7.73 -6.75
C TYR A 260 1.13 7.17 -7.88
N LEU A 261 0.73 6.04 -8.45
CA LEU A 261 1.20 5.62 -9.76
C LEU A 261 0.71 6.63 -10.80
N LEU A 262 1.63 7.17 -11.61
CA LEU A 262 1.30 8.20 -12.59
C LEU A 262 0.62 7.58 -13.83
N PRO A 263 -0.25 8.31 -14.54
CA PRO A 263 -1.01 7.76 -15.67
C PRO A 263 -0.17 7.16 -16.81
N TRP A 264 1.07 7.62 -16.97
CA TRP A 264 2.02 7.13 -17.98
C TRP A 264 2.92 6.00 -17.49
N GLU A 265 2.99 5.77 -16.17
CA GLU A 265 3.77 4.68 -15.61
C GLU A 265 3.09 3.33 -15.83
N ARG A 266 3.89 2.33 -16.14
CA ARG A 266 3.45 0.95 -16.36
C ARG A 266 4.52 0.01 -15.84
N PHE A 267 4.11 -1.10 -15.24
CA PHE A 267 5.02 -2.19 -14.92
C PHE A 267 5.56 -2.84 -16.19
#